data_AF-A0A0S6W4R1-F1
#
_entry.id   AF-A0A0S6W4R1-F1
#
_cell.length_a   1.000
_cell.length_b   1.000
_cell.length_c   1.000
_cell.angle_alpha   90.00
_cell.angle_beta   90.00
_cell.angle_gamma   90.00
#
_symmetry.space_group_name_H-M   'P 1'
#
loop_
_entity.id
_entity.type
_entity.pdbx_description
1 polymer ?
#
loop_
_entity_poly.entity_id
_entity_poly.type
_entity_poly.pdbx_seq_one_letter_code
_entity_poly.pdbx_strand_id
1 'polypeptide(L)' 'MVPYWKYQGEGAAFQLLEETGKRAIALALLDSSLANGATLNVEIRGKRAKAQIVAAHLKKATEQHVRAVIF' A
#
# COMPACT_ATOMS: atom_id res chain seq x y z
N MET A 1 -5.18 -9.97 4.55
CA MET A 1 -5.67 -8.67 4.02
C MET A 1 -5.65 -7.67 5.16
N VAL A 2 -5.02 -6.51 4.98
CA VAL A 2 -4.84 -5.48 6.01
C VAL A 2 -5.84 -4.35 5.78
N PRO A 3 -6.66 -3.98 6.78
CA PRO A 3 -7.61 -2.88 6.66
C PRO A 3 -6.90 -1.51 6.70
N TYR A 4 -7.52 -0.52 6.06
CA TYR A 4 -7.10 0.88 6.16
C TYR A 4 -8.32 1.80 5.98
N TRP A 5 -8.28 3.01 6.54
CA TRP A 5 -9.28 4.03 6.26
C TRP A 5 -9.04 4.67 4.89
N LYS A 6 -10.10 4.81 4.11
CA LYS A 6 -10.05 5.61 2.89
C LYS A 6 -9.89 7.09 3.26
N TYR A 7 -9.37 7.85 2.32
CA TYR A 7 -9.11 9.27 2.50
C TYR A 7 -9.26 10.00 1.17
N GLN A 8 -9.41 11.31 1.25
CA GLN A 8 -9.39 12.21 0.11
C GLN A 8 -8.58 13.47 0.43
N GLY A 9 -8.11 14.15 -0.61
CA GLY A 9 -7.26 15.34 -0.47
C GLY A 9 -5.86 15.05 0.11
N GLU A 10 -5.06 16.10 0.17
CA GLU A 10 -3.69 16.07 0.71
C GLU A 10 -3.40 17.32 1.55
N GLY A 11 -2.42 17.24 2.46
CA GLY A 11 -2.01 18.37 3.29
C GLY A 11 -3.18 18.95 4.09
N ALA A 12 -3.43 20.25 3.95
CA ALA A 12 -4.53 20.94 4.64
C ALA A 12 -5.93 20.47 4.20
N ALA A 13 -6.07 19.92 3.00
CA ALA A 13 -7.33 19.38 2.48
C ALA A 13 -7.52 17.89 2.80
N PHE A 14 -6.61 17.27 3.56
CA PHE A 14 -6.71 15.86 3.91
C PHE A 14 -7.95 15.59 4.78
N GLN A 15 -8.75 14.63 4.34
CA GLN A 15 -9.92 14.15 5.08
C GLN A 15 -9.90 12.63 5.15
N LEU A 16 -9.97 12.10 6.37
CA LEU A 16 -10.20 10.68 6.62
C LEU A 16 -11.69 10.39 6.42
N LEU A 17 -12.01 9.31 5.73
CA LEU A 17 -13.38 8.88 5.49
C LEU A 17 -13.78 7.78 6.48
N GLU A 18 -15.07 7.63 6.73
CA GLU A 18 -15.60 6.53 7.55
C GLU A 18 -15.46 5.17 6.85
N GLU A 19 -15.36 5.18 5.52
CA GLU A 19 -15.17 3.98 4.72
C GLU A 19 -13.80 3.35 4.95
N THR A 20 -13.78 2.02 5.01
CA THR A 20 -12.53 1.24 5.06
C THR A 20 -12.30 0.47 3.77
N GLY A 21 -11.03 0.32 3.41
CA GLY A 21 -10.56 -0.57 2.36
C GLY A 21 -9.76 -1.72 2.95
N LYS A 22 -9.39 -2.68 2.10
CA LYS A 22 -8.46 -3.76 2.45
C LYS A 22 -7.38 -3.86 1.39
N ARG A 23 -6.13 -3.99 1.82
CA ARG A 23 -4.97 -4.16 0.94
C ARG A 23 -4.21 -5.46 1.25
N ALA A 24 -3.76 -6.15 0.22
CA ALA A 24 -2.85 -7.27 0.38
C ALA A 24 -1.42 -6.72 0.62
N ILE A 25 -0.77 -7.20 1.67
CA ILE A 25 0.64 -6.93 1.96
C ILE A 25 1.31 -8.29 2.14
N ALA A 26 2.50 -8.43 1.58
CA ALA A 26 3.33 -9.61 1.71
C ALA A 26 4.77 -9.16 1.94
N LEU A 27 5.53 -10.00 2.66
CA LEU A 27 6.97 -9.89 2.78
C LEU A 27 7.60 -11.07 2.06
N ALA A 28 8.67 -10.82 1.30
CA ALA A 28 9.38 -11.85 0.56
C ALA A 28 10.87 -11.49 0.48
N LEU A 29 11.71 -12.50 0.38
CA LEU A 29 13.09 -12.33 -0.05
C LEU A 29 13.09 -12.11 -1.57
N LEU A 30 13.83 -11.10 -2.01
CA LEU A 30 13.90 -10.69 -3.41
C LEU A 30 15.36 -10.46 -3.78
N ASP A 31 15.65 -10.53 -5.08
CA ASP A 31 16.94 -10.09 -5.61
C ASP A 31 17.12 -8.60 -5.31
N SER A 32 18.26 -8.24 -4.72
CA SER A 32 18.57 -6.87 -4.31
C SER A 32 18.68 -5.88 -5.46
N SER A 33 18.84 -6.35 -6.70
CA SER A 33 18.83 -5.50 -7.89
C SER A 33 17.44 -4.96 -8.25
N LEU A 34 16.37 -5.52 -7.67
CA LEU A 34 15.00 -5.08 -7.91
C LEU A 34 14.69 -3.78 -7.15
N ALA A 35 14.26 -2.75 -7.88
CA ALA A 35 13.96 -1.44 -7.33
C ALA A 35 12.53 -1.32 -6.78
N ASN A 36 12.34 -0.36 -5.87
CA ASN A 36 11.00 0.10 -5.47
C ASN A 36 10.18 0.53 -6.70
N GLY A 37 8.90 0.18 -6.73
CA GLY A 37 8.00 0.41 -7.86
C GLY A 37 7.99 -0.71 -8.89
N ALA A 38 8.94 -1.64 -8.86
CA ALA A 38 8.94 -2.80 -9.75
C ALA A 38 7.69 -3.65 -9.52
N THR A 39 7.05 -4.07 -10.62
CA THR A 39 5.90 -4.97 -10.59
C THR A 39 6.35 -6.42 -10.73
N LEU A 40 5.78 -7.29 -9.90
CA LEU A 40 6.07 -8.71 -9.83
C LEU A 40 4.78 -9.52 -9.98
N ASN A 41 4.88 -10.75 -10.46
CA ASN A 41 3.77 -11.70 -10.41
C ASN A 41 4.00 -12.69 -9.28
N VAL A 42 3.17 -12.60 -8.24
CA VAL A 42 3.19 -13.52 -7.11
C VAL A 42 2.11 -14.58 -7.31
N GLU A 43 2.39 -15.79 -6.84
CA GLU A 43 1.41 -16.86 -6.85
C GLU A 43 0.74 -16.95 -5.48
N ILE A 44 -0.59 -16.83 -5.46
CA ILE A 44 -1.41 -16.91 -4.26
C ILE A 44 -2.39 -18.06 -4.48
N ARG A 45 -2.13 -19.20 -3.83
CA ARG A 45 -3.00 -20.40 -3.90
C ARG A 45 -3.29 -20.83 -5.34
N GLY A 46 -2.25 -20.93 -6.16
CA GLY A 46 -2.36 -21.33 -7.57
C GLY A 46 -2.83 -20.23 -8.54
N LYS A 47 -3.10 -19.02 -8.06
CA LYS A 47 -3.48 -17.87 -8.92
C LYS A 47 -2.34 -16.85 -8.98
N ARG A 48 -2.03 -16.37 -10.19
CA ARG A 48 -1.08 -15.27 -10.39
C ARG A 48 -1.75 -13.93 -10.08
N ALA A 49 -1.14 -13.16 -9.20
CA ALA A 49 -1.55 -11.82 -8.84
C ALA A 49 -0.39 -10.85 -9.08
N LYS A 50 -0.69 -9.66 -9.60
CA LYS A 50 0.29 -8.57 -9.69
C LYS A 50 0.55 -8.01 -8.29
N ALA A 51 1.81 -7.76 -7.99
CA ALA A 51 2.27 -7.10 -6.78
C ALA A 51 3.30 -6.03 -7.16
N GLN A 52 3.53 -5.06 -6.26
CA GLN A 52 4.54 -4.03 -6.45
C GLN A 52 5.45 -3.97 -5.23
N ILE A 53 6.76 -3.84 -5.47
CA ILE A 53 7.74 -3.54 -4.40
C ILE A 53 7.50 -2.09 -3.96
N VAL A 54 7.35 -1.88 -2.66
CA VAL A 54 7.02 -0.55 -2.12
C VAL A 54 7.98 -0.16 -1.02
N ALA A 55 8.41 1.10 -1.02
CA ALA A 55 9.30 1.61 0.03
C ALA A 55 8.59 1.72 1.39
N ALA A 56 7.26 1.91 1.38
CA ALA A 56 6.45 2.02 2.57
C ALA A 56 4.98 1.62 2.30
N HIS A 57 4.29 1.15 3.34
CA HIS A 57 2.85 0.86 3.29
C HIS A 57 2.00 2.04 3.78
N LEU A 58 2.57 2.92 4.60
CA LEU A 58 1.95 4.11 5.16
C LEU A 58 2.78 5.34 4.84
N LYS A 59 2.13 6.50 4.72
CA LYS A 59 2.77 7.81 4.55
C LYS A 59 2.12 8.81 5.52
N LYS A 60 2.90 9.74 6.07
CA LYS A 60 2.36 10.88 6.82
C LYS A 60 1.40 11.66 5.92
N ALA A 61 0.21 11.93 6.43
CA ALA A 61 -0.83 12.69 5.73
C ALA A 61 -0.97 14.09 6.34
N THR A 62 -1.04 14.16 7.67
CA THR A 62 -1.02 15.39 8.46
C THR A 62 -0.16 15.17 9.71
N GLU A 63 -0.09 16.15 10.61
CA GLU A 63 0.59 15.97 11.91
C GLU A 63 -0.02 14.87 12.77
N GLN A 64 -1.35 14.65 12.66
CA GLN A 64 -2.08 13.69 13.50
C GLN A 64 -2.41 12.38 12.77
N HIS A 65 -2.29 12.34 11.45
CA HIS A 65 -2.77 11.22 10.64
C HIS A 65 -1.72 10.65 9.69
N VAL A 66 -1.76 9.33 9.55
CA VAL A 66 -1.07 8.58 8.49
C VAL A 66 -2.10 7.98 7.54
N ARG A 67 -1.73 7.84 6.27
CA ARG A 67 -2.57 7.27 5.22
C ARG A 67 -1.90 6.07 4.55
N ALA A 68 -2.70 5.12 4.10
CA ALA A 68 -2.19 4.00 3.30
C ALA A 68 -1.73 4.49 1.93
N VAL A 69 -0.55 4.04 1.50
CA VAL A 69 -0.09 4.26 0.12
C VAL A 69 -0.82 3.25 -0.76
N ILE A 70 -1.54 3.71 -1.78
CA ILE A 70 -2.30 2.88 -2.72
C ILE A 70 -1.69 3.07 -4.10
N PHE A 71 -1.64 1.99 -4.90
CA PHE A 71 -1.01 1.89 -6.21
C PHE A 71 -1.98 1.28 -7.22
#